data_AF-A0A5J4PMY9-F1
#
_entry.id   AF-A0A5J4PMY9-F1
#
_cell.length_a   1.000
_cell.length_b   1.000
_cell.length_c   1.000
_cell.angle_alpha   90.00
_cell.angle_beta   90.00
_cell.angle_gamma   90.00
#
_symmetry.space_group_name_H-M   'P 1'
#
loop_
_entity.id
_entity.type
_entity.pdbx_description
1 polymer ?
#
loop_
_entity_poly.entity_id
_entity_poly.type
_entity_poly.pdbx_seq_one_letter_code
_entity_poly.pdbx_strand_id
1 'polypeptide(L)'
;MPMSRAVIGMDGKLSEVGESNGRSGKSLIGELMRRVVQIAYVPGKNRDLFNDQFIWNDVVENTKLVFIDDVLRSFNFEQLFPNITDDWSVNYKDGRRVTFPFIKSLKLYIATNHAVSETGSSFTDRQWLLAFSDFYNDEHKPVDDFGALFFDEWDFGQWNLT
;
A
#
# COMPACT_ATOMS: atom_id res chain seq x y z
N MET A 1 -1.88 14.62 19.54
CA MET A 1 -2.86 13.58 19.14
C MET A 1 -2.09 12.40 18.56
N PRO A 2 -2.53 11.14 18.73
CA PRO A 2 -1.91 10.03 18.01
C PRO A 2 -2.08 10.27 16.51
N MET A 3 -0.96 10.32 15.78
CA MET A 3 -0.93 10.44 14.32
C MET A 3 -0.74 9.04 13.74
N SER A 4 -1.57 8.64 12.78
CA SER A 4 -1.33 7.42 12.02
C SER A 4 -0.16 7.65 11.07
N ARG A 5 0.49 6.58 10.61
CA ARG A 5 1.50 6.63 9.53
C ARG A 5 1.08 5.71 8.40
N ALA A 6 1.30 6.15 7.18
CA ALA A 6 1.27 5.28 6.01
C ALA A 6 2.59 4.53 5.89
N VAL A 7 2.52 3.21 5.66
CA VAL A 7 3.70 2.41 5.34
C VAL A 7 3.92 2.47 3.83
N ILE A 8 5.12 2.83 3.40
CA ILE A 8 5.47 2.94 1.98
C ILE A 8 6.57 1.93 1.66
N GLY A 9 6.21 0.88 0.92
CA GLY A 9 7.16 -0.05 0.31
C GLY A 9 7.76 0.55 -0.95
N MET A 10 9.08 0.77 -0.94
CA MET A 10 9.82 1.35 -2.06
C MET A 10 11.08 0.56 -2.36
N ASP A 11 11.63 0.72 -3.56
CA ASP A 11 12.93 0.14 -3.87
C ASP A 11 14.05 0.78 -3.05
N GLY A 12 14.88 -0.06 -2.43
CA GLY A 12 15.98 0.35 -1.56
C GLY A 12 17.23 0.78 -2.31
N LYS A 13 17.37 0.37 -3.58
CA LYS A 13 18.42 0.91 -4.46
C LYS A 13 17.93 2.23 -5.06
N LEU A 14 18.69 3.29 -4.83
CA LEU A 14 18.68 4.47 -5.71
C LEU A 14 19.37 4.04 -7.02
N SER A 15 18.65 3.36 -7.90
CA SER A 15 19.15 3.10 -9.25
C SER A 15 19.47 4.44 -9.91
N GLU A 16 20.64 4.56 -10.54
CA GLU A 16 20.90 5.64 -11.48
C GLU A 16 19.74 5.68 -12.48
N VAL A 17 19.14 6.86 -12.63
CA VAL A 17 17.99 7.22 -13.47
C VAL A 17 17.47 6.09 -14.39
N GLY A 18 16.37 5.44 -13.99
CA GLY A 18 15.46 4.78 -14.94
C GLY A 18 15.25 3.26 -14.79
N GLU A 19 16.03 2.54 -13.99
CA GLU A 19 15.83 1.10 -13.81
C GLU A 19 14.85 0.80 -12.65
N SER A 20 13.57 0.69 -13.00
CA SER A 20 12.52 0.17 -12.10
C SER A 20 12.62 -1.35 -12.06
N ASN A 21 13.16 -1.90 -10.97
CA ASN A 21 13.18 -3.34 -10.75
C ASN A 21 11.84 -3.78 -10.13
N GLY A 22 10.93 -4.26 -10.99
CA GLY A 22 9.72 -4.90 -10.52
C GLY A 22 10.01 -6.15 -9.68
N ARG A 23 9.00 -6.67 -8.99
CA ARG A 23 9.01 -8.01 -8.34
C ARG A 23 9.90 -8.17 -7.11
N SER A 24 10.37 -7.07 -6.50
CA SER A 24 11.05 -7.09 -5.20
C SER A 24 10.18 -7.47 -3.99
N GLY A 25 8.90 -7.81 -4.21
CA GLY A 25 8.00 -8.27 -3.15
C GLY A 25 7.22 -7.17 -2.43
N LYS A 26 7.27 -5.92 -2.91
CA LYS A 26 6.47 -4.80 -2.37
C LYS A 26 4.97 -5.12 -2.38
N SER A 27 4.42 -5.41 -3.56
CA SER A 27 2.99 -5.75 -3.69
C SER A 27 2.62 -7.08 -3.00
N LEU A 28 3.59 -7.97 -2.79
CA LEU A 28 3.38 -9.24 -2.09
C LEU A 28 2.93 -9.04 -0.63
N ILE A 29 3.39 -7.97 0.04
CA ILE A 29 2.88 -7.61 1.38
C ILE A 29 1.39 -7.24 1.29
N GLY A 30 1.00 -6.44 0.31
CA GLY A 30 -0.40 -6.07 0.12
C GLY A 30 -1.28 -7.28 -0.18
N GLU A 31 -0.78 -8.22 -0.99
CA GLU A 31 -1.45 -9.49 -1.27
C GLU A 31 -1.56 -10.38 -0.03
N LEU A 32 -0.52 -10.48 0.80
CA LEU A 32 -0.61 -11.15 2.11
C LEU A 32 -1.74 -10.54 2.95
N MET A 33 -1.74 -9.21 3.07
CA MET A 33 -2.72 -8.50 3.89
C MET A 33 -4.16 -8.74 3.39
N ARG A 34 -4.36 -8.82 2.07
CA ARG A 34 -5.66 -9.16 1.47
C ARG A 34 -6.18 -10.53 1.91
N ARG A 35 -5.29 -11.47 2.22
CA ARG A 35 -5.67 -12.83 2.67
C ARG A 35 -6.07 -12.90 4.13
N VAL A 36 -5.59 -11.96 4.97
CA VAL A 36 -5.75 -12.04 6.44
C VAL A 36 -6.68 -10.99 7.03
N VAL A 37 -6.92 -9.87 6.34
CA VAL A 37 -7.83 -8.81 6.79
C VAL A 37 -8.67 -8.25 5.64
N GLN A 38 -9.80 -7.62 5.97
CA GLN A 38 -10.58 -6.87 4.99
C GLN A 38 -9.79 -5.66 4.51
N ILE A 39 -9.55 -5.57 3.20
CA ILE A 39 -8.84 -4.45 2.58
C ILE A 39 -9.69 -3.73 1.53
N ALA A 40 -9.36 -2.45 1.30
CA ALA A 40 -9.73 -1.73 0.08
C ALA A 40 -8.47 -1.61 -0.79
N TYR A 41 -8.58 -1.97 -2.07
CA TYR A 41 -7.47 -1.93 -3.01
C TYR A 41 -7.64 -0.78 -4.00
N VAL A 42 -6.56 -0.07 -4.26
CA VAL A 42 -6.54 1.07 -5.17
C VAL A 42 -5.36 0.92 -6.15
N PRO A 43 -5.59 0.82 -7.46
CA PRO A 43 -4.51 0.83 -8.44
C PRO A 43 -3.91 2.23 -8.53
N GLY A 44 -2.64 2.35 -8.18
CA GLY A 44 -1.89 3.61 -8.05
C GLY A 44 -1.30 4.15 -9.34
N LYS A 45 -1.31 3.37 -10.43
CA LYS A 45 -0.76 3.75 -11.73
C LYS A 45 -1.67 4.71 -12.52
N ASN A 46 -2.14 5.76 -11.85
CA ASN A 46 -3.06 6.77 -12.37
C ASN A 46 -2.60 8.17 -11.93
N ARG A 47 -2.42 9.09 -12.89
CA ARG A 47 -2.00 10.48 -12.60
C ARG A 47 -3.10 11.30 -11.94
N ASP A 48 -4.35 10.97 -12.25
CA ASP A 48 -5.55 11.66 -11.76
C ASP A 48 -6.21 10.91 -10.62
N LEU A 49 -5.45 10.07 -9.90
CA LEU A 49 -5.98 9.16 -8.88
C LEU A 49 -6.86 9.89 -7.85
N PHE A 50 -6.41 11.05 -7.36
CA PHE A 50 -7.11 11.85 -6.36
C PHE A 50 -8.21 12.76 -6.95
N ASN A 51 -8.35 12.84 -8.28
CA ASN A 51 -9.46 13.53 -8.92
C ASN A 51 -10.72 12.64 -8.97
N ASP A 52 -10.59 11.33 -8.76
CA ASP A 52 -11.72 10.43 -8.64
C ASP A 52 -12.38 10.54 -7.26
N GLN A 53 -13.56 11.16 -7.22
CA GLN A 53 -14.36 11.26 -5.99
C GLN A 53 -14.76 9.90 -5.39
N PHE A 54 -14.66 8.81 -6.17
CA PHE A 54 -14.98 7.44 -5.77
C PHE A 54 -13.74 6.58 -5.52
N ILE A 55 -12.54 7.16 -5.42
CA ILE A 55 -11.28 6.43 -5.12
C ILE A 55 -11.40 5.52 -3.87
N TRP A 56 -12.23 5.91 -2.90
CA TRP A 56 -12.44 5.17 -1.66
C TRP A 56 -13.69 4.28 -1.67
N ASN A 57 -14.30 4.02 -2.83
CA ASN A 57 -15.57 3.29 -2.92
C ASN A 57 -15.53 1.89 -2.28
N ASP A 58 -14.37 1.25 -2.27
CA ASP A 58 -14.19 -0.09 -1.69
C ASP A 58 -13.92 -0.06 -0.17
N VAL A 59 -13.75 1.13 0.41
CA VAL A 59 -13.68 1.31 1.86
C VAL A 59 -15.08 1.14 2.42
N VAL A 60 -15.30 0.03 3.11
CA VAL A 60 -16.56 -0.31 3.78
C VAL A 60 -16.36 -0.52 5.28
N GLU A 61 -17.44 -0.71 6.03
CA GLU A 61 -17.34 -1.10 7.44
C GLU A 61 -16.43 -2.33 7.62
N ASN A 62 -15.63 -2.32 8.68
CA ASN A 62 -14.61 -3.34 8.99
C ASN A 62 -13.39 -3.40 8.06
N THR A 63 -13.30 -2.58 7.01
CA THR A 63 -12.02 -2.42 6.28
C THR A 63 -10.92 -2.02 7.27
N LYS A 64 -9.77 -2.70 7.20
CA LYS A 64 -8.63 -2.49 8.13
C LYS A 64 -7.44 -1.83 7.46
N LEU A 65 -7.28 -2.05 6.16
CA LEU A 65 -6.16 -1.56 5.37
C LEU A 65 -6.66 -1.02 4.02
N VAL A 66 -6.13 0.13 3.62
CA VAL A 66 -6.16 0.59 2.23
C VAL A 66 -4.79 0.28 1.63
N PHE A 67 -4.78 -0.49 0.54
CA PHE A 67 -3.58 -0.83 -0.20
C PHE A 67 -3.58 -0.10 -1.55
N ILE A 68 -2.66 0.86 -1.72
CA ILE A 68 -2.45 1.59 -2.97
C ILE A 68 -1.22 1.04 -3.68
N ASP A 69 -1.42 0.33 -4.78
CA ASP A 69 -0.37 -0.48 -5.41
C ASP A 69 0.19 0.16 -6.69
N ASP A 70 1.48 -0.06 -6.97
CA ASP A 70 2.19 0.46 -8.15
C ASP A 70 1.98 1.97 -8.40
N VAL A 71 2.13 2.81 -7.36
CA VAL A 71 2.02 4.26 -7.53
C VAL A 71 3.15 4.82 -8.38
N LEU A 72 2.81 5.77 -9.25
CA LEU A 72 3.75 6.48 -10.13
C LEU A 72 4.78 7.28 -9.32
N ARG A 73 5.95 7.56 -9.92
CA ARG A 73 6.95 8.47 -9.33
C ARG A 73 6.38 9.87 -9.00
N SER A 74 5.38 10.31 -9.77
CA SER A 74 4.69 11.59 -9.58
C SER A 74 3.53 11.53 -8.59
N PHE A 75 3.37 10.41 -7.87
CA PHE A 75 2.33 10.27 -6.86
C PHE A 75 2.54 11.29 -5.74
N ASN A 76 1.55 12.16 -5.55
CA ASN A 76 1.60 13.20 -4.54
C ASN A 76 1.08 12.63 -3.21
N PHE A 77 1.99 12.20 -2.33
CA PHE A 77 1.63 11.62 -1.03
C PHE A 77 0.93 12.63 -0.10
N GLU A 78 1.17 13.93 -0.26
CA GLU A 78 0.54 14.99 0.54
C GLU A 78 -1.00 14.96 0.44
N GLN A 79 -1.55 14.50 -0.69
CA GLN A 79 -3.00 14.32 -0.88
C GLN A 79 -3.62 13.35 0.13
N LEU A 80 -2.84 12.45 0.73
CA LEU A 80 -3.30 11.50 1.75
C LEU A 80 -3.21 12.03 3.18
N PHE A 81 -2.67 13.23 3.40
CA PHE A 81 -2.54 13.76 4.76
C PHE A 81 -3.89 13.82 5.51
N PRO A 82 -5.00 14.26 4.91
CA PRO A 82 -6.31 14.22 5.58
C PRO A 82 -6.69 12.79 5.99
N ASN A 83 -6.48 11.81 5.11
CA ASN A 83 -6.77 10.40 5.38
C ASN A 83 -5.92 9.82 6.54
N ILE A 84 -4.70 10.34 6.72
CA ILE A 84 -3.75 9.88 7.74
C ILE A 84 -4.02 10.55 9.10
N THR A 85 -4.58 11.76 9.13
CA THR A 85 -4.62 12.58 10.34
C THR A 85 -6.02 12.93 10.83
N ASP A 86 -7.05 12.68 10.03
CA ASP A 86 -8.43 13.10 10.31
C ASP A 86 -9.43 11.97 10.03
N ASP A 87 -10.72 12.27 10.20
CA ASP A 87 -11.82 11.39 9.84
C ASP A 87 -11.85 11.11 8.33
N TRP A 88 -12.10 9.85 7.96
CA TRP A 88 -12.05 9.39 6.57
C TRP A 88 -13.42 9.46 5.91
N SER A 89 -13.60 10.41 4.99
CA SER A 89 -14.86 10.55 4.24
C SER A 89 -14.84 9.76 2.93
N VAL A 90 -15.90 9.03 2.66
CA VAL A 90 -16.09 8.17 1.48
C VAL A 90 -17.37 8.58 0.75
N ASN A 91 -17.24 8.85 -0.56
CA ASN A 91 -18.37 8.96 -1.47
C ASN A 91 -18.52 7.64 -2.22
N TYR A 92 -19.70 7.03 -2.15
CA TYR A 92 -20.04 5.83 -2.90
C TYR A 92 -20.77 6.19 -4.20
N LYS A 93 -20.62 5.34 -5.22
CA LYS A 93 -21.24 5.54 -6.54
C LYS A 93 -22.76 5.57 -6.53
N ASP A 94 -23.39 4.98 -5.51
CA ASP A 94 -24.84 4.98 -5.30
C ASP A 94 -25.37 6.29 -4.66
N GLY A 95 -24.50 7.27 -4.42
CA GLY A 95 -24.84 8.57 -3.81
C GLY A 95 -24.75 8.59 -2.29
N ARG A 96 -24.48 7.46 -1.64
CA ARG A 96 -24.24 7.40 -0.19
C ARG A 96 -22.93 8.10 0.17
N ARG A 97 -22.91 8.75 1.34
CA ARG A 97 -21.70 9.32 1.96
C ARG A 97 -21.55 8.81 3.38
N VAL A 98 -20.35 8.39 3.72
CA VAL A 98 -20.01 7.90 5.07
C VAL A 98 -18.69 8.52 5.51
N THR A 99 -18.62 8.87 6.79
CA THR A 99 -17.38 9.35 7.43
C THR A 99 -16.99 8.38 8.53
N PHE A 100 -15.80 7.80 8.43
CA PHE A 100 -15.24 6.91 9.43
C PHE A 100 -14.40 7.72 10.42
N PRO A 101 -14.65 7.61 11.73
CA PRO A 101 -13.92 8.39 12.72
C PRO A 101 -12.45 7.95 12.79
N PHE A 102 -11.53 8.88 13.06
CA PHE A 102 -10.10 8.65 13.08
C PHE A 102 -9.65 7.50 14.00
N ILE A 103 -10.36 7.27 15.12
CA ILE A 103 -10.05 6.15 16.03
C ILE A 103 -10.25 4.77 15.38
N LYS A 104 -11.10 4.69 14.36
CA LYS A 104 -11.30 3.52 13.50
C LYS A 104 -10.49 3.62 12.20
N SER A 105 -9.59 4.59 12.08
CA SER A 105 -8.91 4.92 10.84
C SER A 105 -8.11 3.72 10.31
N LEU A 106 -8.22 3.59 9.00
CA LEU A 106 -7.63 2.55 8.20
C LEU A 106 -6.12 2.71 8.22
N LYS A 107 -5.39 1.59 8.22
CA LYS A 107 -3.96 1.64 7.90
C LYS A 107 -3.80 1.87 6.40
N LEU A 108 -2.71 2.50 6.02
CA LEU A 108 -2.33 2.73 4.63
C LEU A 108 -1.06 1.95 4.34
N TYR A 109 -1.10 1.11 3.32
CA TYR A 109 0.08 0.54 2.69
C TYR A 109 0.16 1.03 1.24
N ILE A 110 1.31 1.53 0.84
CA ILE A 110 1.57 2.07 -0.49
C ILE A 110 2.78 1.35 -1.06
N ALA A 111 2.69 0.84 -2.29
CA ALA A 111 3.80 0.22 -2.98
C ALA A 111 4.22 1.02 -4.21
N THR A 112 5.52 1.23 -4.39
CA THR A 112 6.07 1.94 -5.55
C THR A 112 7.43 1.39 -5.96
N ASN A 113 7.71 1.35 -7.26
CA ASN A 113 9.04 1.01 -7.80
C ASN A 113 10.00 2.22 -7.81
N HIS A 114 9.66 3.29 -7.10
CA HIS A 114 10.44 4.52 -7.07
C HIS A 114 10.86 4.82 -5.64
N ALA A 115 12.12 5.18 -5.44
CA ALA A 115 12.54 5.76 -4.18
C ALA A 115 11.74 7.03 -3.90
N VAL A 116 11.13 7.13 -2.72
CA VAL A 116 10.40 8.32 -2.29
C VAL A 116 11.40 9.32 -1.74
N SER A 117 11.48 10.49 -2.38
CA SER A 117 12.40 11.58 -2.02
C SER A 117 11.72 12.74 -1.27
N GLU A 118 10.43 12.62 -0.96
CA GLU A 118 9.69 13.67 -0.26
C GLU A 118 10.17 13.77 1.19
N THR A 119 10.68 14.95 1.54
CA THR A 119 11.37 15.23 2.80
C THR A 119 10.80 16.49 3.45
N GLY A 120 10.77 16.53 4.77
CA GLY A 120 10.21 17.62 5.57
C GLY A 120 9.47 17.09 6.79
N SER A 121 9.38 17.88 7.87
CA SER A 121 8.77 17.45 9.14
C SER A 121 7.34 16.95 8.99
N SER A 122 6.56 17.56 8.09
CA SER A 122 5.19 17.12 7.79
C SER A 122 5.12 15.69 7.22
N PHE A 123 6.13 15.26 6.47
CA PHE A 123 6.19 13.91 5.88
C PHE A 123 6.67 12.89 6.91
N THR A 124 7.72 13.21 7.66
CA THR A 124 8.38 12.29 8.61
C THR A 124 7.41 11.74 9.67
N ASP A 125 6.44 12.55 10.10
CA ASP A 125 5.46 12.13 11.10
C ASP A 125 4.30 11.30 10.53
N ARG A 126 4.13 11.28 9.20
CA ARG A 126 3.00 10.65 8.48
C ARG A 126 3.41 9.45 7.64
N GLN A 127 4.70 9.20 7.45
CA GLN A 127 5.19 8.08 6.65
C GLN A 127 6.14 7.16 7.43
N TRP A 128 6.11 5.89 7.06
CA TRP A 128 7.07 4.88 7.46
C TRP A 128 7.62 4.22 6.19
N LEU A 129 8.88 4.50 5.86
CA LEU A 129 9.51 3.99 4.65
C LEU A 129 10.05 2.58 4.90
N LEU A 130 9.64 1.63 4.06
CA LEU A 130 10.12 0.26 4.03
C LEU A 130 10.88 0.05 2.70
N ALA A 131 12.20 -0.01 2.80
CA ALA A 131 13.06 -0.25 1.64
C ALA A 131 13.16 -1.75 1.34
N PHE A 132 12.88 -2.14 0.10
CA PHE A 132 13.03 -3.51 -0.38
C PHE A 132 14.32 -3.65 -1.16
N SER A 133 15.07 -4.72 -0.89
CA SER A 133 16.21 -5.10 -1.72
C SER A 133 15.72 -5.68 -3.05
N ASP A 134 16.64 -5.78 -4.01
CA ASP A 134 16.45 -6.47 -5.28
C ASP A 134 16.74 -7.98 -5.18
N PHE A 135 16.72 -8.55 -3.97
CA PHE A 135 16.93 -9.98 -3.74
C PHE A 135 15.95 -10.81 -4.57
N TYR A 136 14.66 -10.48 -4.50
CA TYR A 136 13.69 -11.00 -5.45
C TYR A 136 13.56 -10.08 -6.66
N ASN A 137 13.54 -10.68 -7.85
CA ASN A 137 13.53 -9.99 -9.13
C ASN A 137 13.00 -10.93 -10.24
N ASP A 138 13.29 -10.62 -11.51
CA ASP A 138 12.87 -11.45 -12.64
C ASP A 138 13.59 -12.79 -12.73
N GLU A 139 14.82 -12.89 -12.19
CA GLU A 139 15.68 -14.07 -12.22
C GLU A 139 15.61 -14.90 -10.93
N HIS A 140 15.35 -14.27 -9.78
CA HIS A 140 15.21 -14.95 -8.48
C HIS A 140 13.85 -14.63 -7.88
N LYS A 141 12.96 -15.61 -7.83
CA LYS A 141 11.58 -15.47 -7.34
C LYS A 141 11.40 -16.19 -6.00
N PRO A 142 10.40 -15.81 -5.19
CA PRO A 142 10.10 -16.53 -3.95
C PRO A 142 9.86 -18.04 -4.16
N VAL A 143 9.30 -18.46 -5.29
CA VAL A 143 9.10 -19.88 -5.58
C VAL A 143 10.42 -20.66 -5.67
N ASP A 144 11.53 -20.01 -6.04
CA ASP A 144 12.84 -20.67 -6.15
C ASP A 144 13.40 -21.03 -4.76
N ASP A 145 13.07 -20.24 -3.73
CA ASP A 145 13.52 -20.48 -2.35
C ASP A 145 12.53 -21.35 -1.56
N PHE A 146 11.23 -21.20 -1.81
CA PHE A 146 10.17 -21.84 -1.02
C PHE A 146 9.51 -23.04 -1.71
N GLY A 147 9.80 -23.26 -2.99
CA GLY A 147 9.26 -24.38 -3.78
C GLY A 147 7.76 -24.32 -4.04
N ALA A 148 7.10 -23.22 -3.69
CA ALA A 148 5.66 -23.02 -3.85
C ALA A 148 5.31 -21.53 -4.03
N LEU A 149 4.23 -21.26 -4.76
CA LEU A 149 3.65 -19.93 -4.89
C LEU A 149 2.99 -19.52 -3.57
N PHE A 150 3.40 -18.36 -3.05
CA PHE A 150 2.83 -17.82 -1.81
C PHE A 150 1.32 -17.65 -1.93
N PHE A 151 0.62 -18.06 -0.87
CA PHE A 151 -0.83 -17.96 -0.68
C PHE A 151 -1.70 -18.81 -1.62
N ASP A 152 -1.20 -19.20 -2.79
CA ASP A 152 -1.95 -20.00 -3.76
C ASP A 152 -1.71 -21.50 -3.58
N GLU A 153 -0.47 -21.90 -3.29
CA GLU A 153 -0.08 -23.31 -3.13
C GLU A 153 0.13 -23.69 -1.66
N TRP A 154 -0.20 -22.78 -0.73
CA TRP A 154 -0.07 -23.04 0.70
C TRP A 154 -1.14 -24.01 1.19
N ASP A 155 -0.72 -25.09 1.85
CA ASP A 155 -1.59 -26.02 2.52
C ASP A 155 -2.08 -25.53 3.89
N PHE A 156 -2.98 -26.29 4.52
CA PHE A 156 -3.52 -25.95 5.84
C PHE A 156 -2.42 -25.78 6.91
N GLY A 157 -1.36 -26.59 6.86
CA GLY A 157 -0.27 -26.50 7.82
C GLY A 157 0.51 -25.20 7.66
N GLN A 158 0.83 -24.83 6.43
CA GLN A 158 1.55 -23.59 6.09
C GLN A 158 0.77 -22.34 6.50
N TRP A 159 -0.56 -22.33 6.34
CA TRP A 159 -1.41 -21.24 6.81
C TRP A 159 -1.49 -21.11 8.33
N ASN A 160 -1.19 -22.18 9.08
CA ASN A 160 -1.36 -22.25 10.53
C ASN A 160 -0.04 -22.57 11.26
N LEU A 161 1.10 -22.14 10.71
CA LEU A 161 2.38 -22.25 11.40
C LEU A 161 2.33 -21.46 12.72
N THR A 162 2.43 -22.18 13.83
CA THR A 162 2.50 -21.66 15.21
C THR A 162 3.93 -21.69 15.74
#